data_AF-A0A392U2A3-F1
#
_entry.id   AF-A0A392U2A3-F1
#
_cell.length_a   1.000
_cell.length_b   1.000
_cell.length_c   1.000
_cell.angle_alpha   90.00
_cell.angle_beta   90.00
_cell.angle_gamma   90.00
#
_symmetry.space_group_name_H-M   'P 1'
#
loop_
_entity.id
_entity.type
_entity.pdbx_description
1 polymer ?
#
loop_
_entity_poly.entity_id
_entity_poly.type
_entity_poly.pdbx_seq_one_letter_code
_entity_poly.pdbx_strand_id
1 'polypeptide(L)' 'EHCCNGVKAIFNAATRTIVDLRTTCYCLKSAADKLKRINKNNAASLPGKCGLNVPYKIGPSDNCARYCLY' A
#
# COMPACT_ATOMS: atom_id res chain seq x y z
N GLU A 1 -12.87 -13.47 3.53
CA GLU A 1 -11.66 -13.13 4.35
C GLU A 1 -10.34 -12.94 3.59
N HIS A 2 -10.10 -13.59 2.44
CA HIS A 2 -8.76 -13.62 1.81
C HIS A 2 -8.12 -12.27 1.46
N CYS A 3 -8.93 -11.29 1.04
CA CYS A 3 -8.41 -9.96 0.68
C CYS A 3 -7.71 -9.28 1.87
N CYS A 4 -8.36 -9.22 3.03
CA CYS A 4 -7.76 -8.57 4.20
C CYS A 4 -6.55 -9.31 4.76
N ASN A 5 -6.49 -10.64 4.63
CA ASN A 5 -5.30 -11.40 5.01
C ASN A 5 -4.11 -11.04 4.11
N GLY A 6 -4.34 -10.90 2.80
CA GLY A 6 -3.33 -10.42 1.85
C GLY A 6 -2.86 -9.00 2.16
N VAL A 7 -3.79 -8.07 2.43
CA VAL A 7 -3.45 -6.69 2.81
C VAL A 7 -2.60 -6.68 4.09
N LYS A 8 -2.99 -7.42 5.13
CA LYS A 8 -2.23 -7.52 6.38
C LYS A 8 -0.82 -8.06 6.15
N ALA A 9 -0.67 -9.10 5.34
CA ALA A 9 0.64 -9.68 5.03
C ALA A 9 1.56 -8.67 4.32
N ILE A 10 1.04 -7.97 3.29
CA ILE A 10 1.81 -6.96 2.54
C ILE A 10 2.22 -5.81 3.46
N PHE A 11 1.31 -5.27 4.26
CA PHE A 11 1.63 -4.14 5.14
C PHE A 11 2.60 -4.53 6.25
N ASN A 12 2.43 -5.69 6.89
CA ASN A 12 3.40 -6.17 7.89
C ASN A 12 4.81 -6.32 7.30
N ALA A 13 4.93 -6.77 6.06
CA ALA A 13 6.22 -6.85 5.37
C ALA A 13 6.77 -5.44 5.03
N ALA A 14 5.92 -4.56 4.53
CA ALA A 14 6.30 -3.20 4.11
C ALA A 14 6.82 -2.35 5.28
N THR A 15 6.26 -2.52 6.48
CA THR A 15 6.57 -1.69 7.66
C THR A 15 7.95 -1.93 8.28
N ARG A 16 8.70 -2.93 7.81
CA ARG A 16 9.97 -3.34 8.44
C ARG A 16 11.11 -2.36 8.22
N THR A 17 11.21 -1.78 7.02
CA THR A 17 12.25 -0.81 6.67
C THR A 17 11.72 0.29 5.75
N ILE A 18 12.45 1.39 5.63
CA ILE A 18 12.13 2.46 4.67
C ILE A 18 12.21 1.97 3.21
N VAL A 19 13.14 1.04 2.93
CA VAL A 19 13.26 0.39 1.62
C VAL A 19 12.05 -0.52 1.36
N ASP A 20 11.63 -1.26 2.39
CA ASP A 20 10.33 -1.92 2.62
C ASP A 20 9.14 -1.16 2.02
N LEU A 21 8.96 0.01 2.63
CA LEU A 21 7.88 0.95 2.37
C LEU A 21 7.89 1.42 0.92
N ARG A 22 9.06 1.86 0.46
CA ARG A 22 9.22 2.38 -0.89
C ARG A 22 8.93 1.32 -1.93
N THR A 23 9.49 0.12 -1.75
CA THR A 23 9.31 -1.01 -2.67
C THR A 23 7.86 -1.41 -2.77
N THR A 24 7.18 -1.54 -1.63
CA THR A 24 5.75 -1.87 -1.59
C THR A 24 4.90 -0.80 -2.26
N CYS A 25 5.20 0.48 -2.03
CA CYS A 25 4.50 1.58 -2.69
C CYS A 25 4.61 1.51 -4.23
N TYR A 26 5.82 1.33 -4.77
CA TYR A 26 6.00 1.21 -6.22
C TYR A 26 5.34 -0.04 -6.79
N CYS A 27 5.35 -1.15 -6.06
CA CYS A 27 4.66 -2.38 -6.44
C CYS A 27 3.14 -2.15 -6.57
N LEU A 28 2.52 -1.55 -5.55
CA LEU A 28 1.08 -1.26 -5.53
C LEU A 28 0.68 -0.26 -6.62
N LYS A 29 1.51 0.77 -6.86
CA LYS A 29 1.31 1.72 -7.96
C LYS A 29 1.32 1.01 -9.32
N SER A 30 2.36 0.21 -9.56
CA SER A 30 2.51 -0.54 -10.81
C SER A 30 1.38 -1.55 -11.04
N ALA A 31 0.92 -2.20 -9.97
CA ALA A 31 -0.23 -3.10 -10.02
C ALA A 31 -1.52 -2.34 -10.36
N ALA A 32 -1.74 -1.16 -9.76
CA ALA A 32 -2.90 -0.33 -10.05
C ALA A 32 -2.90 0.22 -11.47
N ASP A 33 -1.75 0.61 -12.02
CA ASP A 33 -1.62 1.08 -13.41
C ASP A 33 -1.98 -0.03 -14.42
N LYS A 34 -1.73 -1.30 -14.07
CA LYS A 34 -2.14 -2.46 -14.89
C LYS A 34 -3.65 -2.74 -14.80
N LEU A 35 -4.34 -2.27 -13.76
CA LEU A 35 -5.75 -2.51 -13.52
C LEU A 35 -6.59 -1.34 -14.04
N LYS A 36 -7.07 -1.46 -15.29
CA LYS A 36 -7.86 -0.42 -15.99
C LYS A 36 -9.12 0.06 -15.26
N ARG A 37 -9.64 -0.67 -14.28
CA ARG A 37 -10.87 -0.36 -13.54
C ARG A 37 -10.70 -0.35 -12.01
N ILE A 38 -9.51 -0.02 -11.52
CA ILE A 38 -9.30 0.09 -10.07
C ILE A 38 -9.87 1.40 -9.54
N ASN A 39 -10.71 1.32 -8.51
CA ASN A 39 -11.14 2.49 -7.77
C ASN A 39 -10.07 2.85 -6.72
N LYS A 40 -9.34 3.93 -6.99
CA LYS A 40 -8.24 4.41 -6.15
C LYS A 40 -8.67 4.74 -4.71
N ASN A 41 -9.89 5.25 -4.51
CA ASN A 41 -10.42 5.56 -3.19
C ASN A 41 -10.70 4.28 -2.38
N ASN A 42 -11.26 3.26 -3.03
CA ASN A 42 -11.47 1.96 -2.38
C ASN A 42 -10.14 1.29 -2.03
N ALA A 43 -9.16 1.33 -2.94
CA ALA A 43 -7.82 0.80 -2.71
C ALA A 43 -7.10 1.51 -1.54
N ALA A 44 -7.21 2.84 -1.45
CA ALA A 44 -6.64 3.61 -0.35
C ALA A 44 -7.34 3.37 1.01
N SER A 45 -8.63 3.03 1.00
CA SER A 45 -9.42 2.79 2.22
C SER A 45 -9.31 1.35 2.76
N LEU A 46 -8.82 0.42 1.93
CA LEU A 46 -8.72 -1.01 2.24
C LEU A 46 -7.92 -1.32 3.52
N PRO A 47 -6.76 -0.68 3.79
CA PRO A 47 -5.99 -0.94 5.01
C PRO A 47 -6.82 -0.68 6.28
N GLY A 48 -7.50 0.47 6.34
CA GLY A 48 -8.37 0.83 7.46
C GLY A 48 -9.58 -0.11 7.58
N LYS A 49 -10.21 -0.48 6.47
CA LYS A 49 -11.30 -1.47 6.44
C LYS A 49 -10.87 -2.86 6.91
N CYS A 50 -9.59 -3.20 6.76
CA CYS A 50 -9.02 -4.46 7.24
C CYS A 50 -8.48 -4.37 8.68
N GLY A 51 -8.70 -3.25 9.37
CA GLY A 51 -8.26 -3.03 10.76
C GLY A 51 -6.76 -2.78 10.92
N LEU A 52 -6.07 -2.39 9.85
CA LEU A 52 -4.66 -2.00 9.92
C LEU A 52 -4.57 -0.53 10.30
N ASN A 53 -3.85 -0.24 11.39
CA ASN A 53 -3.48 1.12 11.74
C ASN A 53 -2.13 1.45 11.11
N VAL A 54 -2.15 2.13 9.96
CA VAL A 54 -0.94 2.47 9.22
C VAL A 54 -0.69 3.98 9.36
N PRO A 55 0.40 4.40 10.02
CA PRO A 55 0.67 5.83 10.28
C PRO A 55 1.06 6.60 9.01
N TYR A 56 1.25 5.91 7.89
CA TYR A 56 1.60 6.47 6.59
C TYR A 56 0.70 5.92 5.48
N LYS A 57 0.51 6.71 4.42
CA LYS A 57 -0.37 6.37 3.30
C LYS A 57 0.39 5.52 2.27
N ILE A 58 0.18 4.21 2.30
CA ILE A 58 0.58 3.32 1.19
C ILE A 58 -0.65 3.10 0.32
N GLY A 59 -0.70 3.83 -0.78
CA GLY A 59 -1.78 3.72 -1.75
C GLY A 59 -1.25 3.76 -3.19
N PRO A 60 -2.05 3.26 -4.16
CA PRO A 60 -1.67 3.28 -5.57
C PRO A 60 -1.56 4.69 -6.18
N SER A 61 -1.91 5.74 -5.43
CA SER A 61 -1.83 7.15 -5.84
C SER A 61 -0.88 7.98 -4.97
N ASP A 62 -0.21 7.35 -4.00
CA ASP A 62 0.74 8.06 -3.14
C ASP A 62 2.08 8.30 -3.85
N ASN A 63 2.76 9.38 -3.44
CA ASN A 63 4.10 9.67 -3.92
C ASN A 63 5.12 8.80 -3.17
N CYS A 64 5.54 7.69 -3.79
CA CYS A 64 6.49 6.73 -3.23
C CYS A 64 7.88 7.33 -2.93
N ALA A 65 8.24 8.48 -3.52
CA ALA A 65 9.51 9.15 -3.22
C ALA A 65 9.54 9.83 -1.84
N ARG A 66 8.39 10.00 -1.17
CA ARG A 66 8.35 10.54 0.21
C ARG A 66 9.03 9.63 1.23
N TYR A 67 9.16 8.35 0.92
CA TYR A 67 9.90 7.37 1.71
C TYR A 67 11.41 7.41 1.40
N CYS A 68 11.93 8.46 0.77
CA CYS A 68 13.37 8.68 0.53
C CYS A 68 14.05 9.67 1.46
N LEU A 69 13.36 10.21 2.45
CA LEU A 69 13.93 11.21 3.35
C LEU A 69 14.74 10.56 4.47
N TYR A 70 15.88 9.95 4.12
CA TYR A 70 17.12 9.80 4.90
C TYR A 70 18.24 9.48 3.92
#